data_AF-A0A705WU03-F1
#
_entry.id   AF-A0A705WU03-F1
#
_cell.length_a   1.000
_cell.length_b   1.000
_cell.length_c   1.000
_cell.angle_alpha   90.00
_cell.angle_beta   90.00
_cell.angle_gamma   90.00
#
_symmetry.space_group_name_H-M   'P 1'
#
loop_
_entity.id
_entity.type
_entity.pdbx_description
1 polymer ?
#
loop_
_entity_poly.entity_id
_entity_poly.type
_entity_poly.pdbx_seq_one_letter_code
_entity_poly.pdbx_strand_id
1 'polypeptide(L)'
;LHVTLNAPGRHNALNAAAAVAVATEEGIADDAILRALESFQGTGRRFDFLGEFPLEPVNGKAGTAMLVDDYGHHPTEVDATIKAARAGWPDKNLVMLFQPHRYTRTRDLYDDFANVLTQVDALLMLDVYPAGEAPIPGADSRSLCRTIRNRGKIDPILVSDPAQVATMLAPVLTGNDLILVQGAGNVGKIARYLSEIKLKPQIQEEEQHG
;
A
#
# COMPACT_ATOMS: atom_id res chain seq x y z
N LEU A 1 -31.29 9.21 4.04
CA LEU A 1 -30.15 9.28 4.97
C LEU A 1 -29.02 10.10 4.33
N HIS A 2 -28.41 11.06 5.02
CA HIS A 2 -27.18 11.73 4.58
C HIS A 2 -26.02 11.20 5.42
N VAL A 3 -25.01 10.57 4.80
CA VAL A 3 -23.98 9.79 5.49
C VAL A 3 -22.62 10.47 5.36
N THR A 4 -21.95 10.67 6.50
CA THR A 4 -20.50 10.91 6.58
C THR A 4 -19.83 9.60 6.97
N LEU A 5 -18.86 9.13 6.18
CA LEU A 5 -18.15 7.87 6.43
C LEU A 5 -16.69 8.15 6.73
N ASN A 6 -16.19 7.71 7.89
CA ASN A 6 -14.77 7.81 8.24
C ASN A 6 -13.94 6.67 7.63
N ALA A 7 -14.07 6.48 6.32
CA ALA A 7 -13.26 5.56 5.52
C ALA A 7 -13.22 6.05 4.07
N PRO A 8 -12.05 6.09 3.42
CA PRO A 8 -11.94 6.63 2.07
C PRO A 8 -12.38 5.63 1.01
N GLY A 9 -12.81 6.16 -0.14
CA GLY A 9 -13.04 5.36 -1.35
C GLY A 9 -14.45 4.79 -1.53
N ARG A 10 -14.84 4.64 -2.80
CA ARG A 10 -16.18 4.14 -3.18
C ARG A 10 -16.46 2.71 -2.70
N HIS A 11 -15.43 1.86 -2.60
CA HIS A 11 -15.60 0.50 -2.10
C HIS A 11 -16.04 0.49 -0.62
N ASN A 12 -15.51 1.40 0.21
CA ASN A 12 -15.97 1.55 1.59
C ASN A 12 -17.38 2.15 1.67
N ALA A 13 -17.76 3.03 0.74
CA ALA A 13 -19.15 3.48 0.64
C ALA A 13 -20.12 2.32 0.30
N LEU A 14 -19.72 1.37 -0.55
CA LEU A 14 -20.51 0.16 -0.83
C LEU A 14 -20.59 -0.75 0.40
N ASN A 15 -19.49 -0.95 1.13
CA ASN A 15 -19.49 -1.71 2.38
C ASN A 15 -20.40 -1.07 3.44
N ALA A 16 -20.33 0.26 3.57
CA ALA A 16 -21.20 1.01 4.47
C ALA A 16 -22.67 0.90 4.04
N ALA A 17 -22.99 0.97 2.75
CA ALA A 17 -24.35 0.78 2.25
C ALA A 17 -24.90 -0.62 2.60
N ALA A 18 -24.07 -1.67 2.49
CA ALA A 18 -24.47 -3.01 2.93
C ALA A 18 -24.73 -3.06 4.44
N ALA A 19 -23.88 -2.43 5.26
CA ALA A 19 -24.07 -2.35 6.71
C ALA A 19 -25.35 -1.58 7.09
N VAL A 20 -25.62 -0.45 6.41
CA VAL A 20 -26.85 0.35 6.57
C VAL A 20 -28.08 -0.47 6.23
N ALA A 21 -28.05 -1.24 5.12
CA ALA A 21 -29.17 -2.06 4.69
C ALA A 21 -29.55 -3.10 5.74
N VAL A 22 -28.56 -3.83 6.28
CA VAL A 22 -28.78 -4.82 7.35
C VAL A 22 -29.28 -4.14 8.64
N ALA A 23 -28.65 -3.04 9.05
CA ALA A 23 -29.03 -2.32 10.26
C ALA A 23 -30.46 -1.76 10.19
N THR A 24 -30.87 -1.30 9.00
CA THR A 24 -32.23 -0.80 8.75
C THR A 24 -33.26 -1.93 8.87
N GLU A 25 -32.98 -3.10 8.30
CA GLU A 25 -33.86 -4.27 8.37
C GLU A 25 -34.02 -4.77 9.82
N GLU A 26 -32.96 -4.70 10.62
CA GLU A 26 -32.98 -5.03 12.06
C GLU A 26 -33.63 -3.93 12.93
N GLY A 27 -34.15 -2.86 12.33
CA GLY A 27 -34.84 -1.79 13.03
C GLY A 27 -33.92 -0.90 13.89
N ILE A 28 -32.61 -0.86 13.59
CA ILE A 28 -31.68 0.05 14.25
C ILE A 28 -31.97 1.48 13.80
N ALA A 29 -32.03 2.41 14.77
CA ALA A 29 -32.32 3.80 14.49
C ALA A 29 -31.23 4.48 13.64
N ASP A 30 -31.66 5.30 12.69
CA ASP A 30 -30.82 6.06 11.75
C ASP A 30 -29.70 6.85 12.45
N ASP A 31 -29.97 7.42 13.61
CA ASP A 31 -29.00 8.21 14.38
C ASP A 31 -27.84 7.35 14.92
N ALA A 32 -28.12 6.11 15.34
CA ALA A 32 -27.11 5.17 15.77
C ALA A 32 -26.24 4.70 14.60
N ILE A 33 -26.85 4.43 13.43
CA ILE A 33 -26.14 4.07 12.20
C ILE A 33 -25.20 5.20 11.77
N LEU A 34 -25.71 6.44 11.72
CA LEU A 34 -24.92 7.61 11.31
C LEU A 34 -23.74 7.87 12.23
N ARG A 35 -23.95 7.85 13.56
CA ARG A 35 -22.85 8.00 14.53
C ARG A 35 -21.80 6.92 14.35
N ALA A 36 -22.19 5.67 14.15
CA ALA A 36 -21.26 4.56 13.99
C ALA A 36 -20.41 4.68 12.72
N LEU A 37 -20.99 5.11 11.59
CA LEU A 37 -20.28 5.31 10.33
C LEU A 37 -19.34 6.52 10.39
N GLU A 38 -19.75 7.60 11.06
CA GLU A 38 -18.94 8.79 11.27
C GLU A 38 -17.76 8.51 12.22
N SER A 39 -17.96 7.69 13.26
CA SER A 39 -16.90 7.34 14.22
C SER A 39 -16.17 6.04 13.89
N PHE A 40 -16.38 5.45 12.72
CA PHE A 40 -15.77 4.17 12.34
C PHE A 40 -14.25 4.29 12.38
N GLN A 41 -13.59 3.40 13.13
CA GLN A 41 -12.14 3.42 13.34
C GLN A 41 -11.36 2.65 12.27
N GLY A 42 -12.04 2.14 11.24
CA GLY A 42 -11.42 1.23 10.29
C GLY A 42 -11.23 -0.17 10.86
N THR A 43 -10.50 -0.97 10.09
CA THR A 43 -9.96 -2.25 10.54
C THR A 43 -8.47 -2.24 10.22
N GLY A 44 -7.65 -2.83 11.08
CA GLY A 44 -6.21 -2.86 10.88
C GLY A 44 -5.86 -3.35 9.46
N ARG A 45 -4.89 -2.68 8.83
CA ARG A 45 -4.44 -2.95 7.46
C ARG A 45 -5.50 -2.77 6.36
N ARG A 46 -6.52 -1.93 6.55
CA ARG A 46 -7.46 -1.54 5.47
C ARG A 46 -7.44 -0.03 5.33
N PHE A 47 -6.63 0.46 4.40
CA PHE A 47 -6.26 1.88 4.29
C PHE A 47 -5.84 2.47 5.66
N ASP A 48 -4.98 1.76 6.37
CA ASP A 48 -4.63 2.03 7.76
C ASP A 48 -3.52 3.08 7.83
N PHE A 49 -3.83 4.27 8.33
CA PHE A 49 -2.90 5.39 8.42
C PHE A 49 -1.95 5.21 9.60
N LEU A 50 -0.66 4.99 9.30
CA LEU A 50 0.38 4.73 10.30
C LEU A 50 1.09 6.00 10.77
N GLY A 51 0.95 7.11 10.02
CA GLY A 51 1.51 8.39 10.40
C GLY A 51 1.99 9.22 9.20
N GLU A 52 2.39 10.45 9.49
CA GLU A 52 3.04 11.35 8.54
C GLU A 52 4.39 11.78 9.13
N PHE A 53 5.47 11.61 8.37
CA PHE A 53 6.83 11.73 8.87
C PHE A 53 7.63 12.77 8.08
N PRO A 54 8.44 13.61 8.76
CA PRO A 54 9.31 14.58 8.10
C PRO A 54 10.44 13.90 7.34
N LEU A 55 10.84 14.45 6.19
CA LEU A 55 11.89 13.88 5.35
C LEU A 55 13.30 14.39 5.65
N GLU A 56 13.46 15.50 6.39
CA GLU A 56 14.79 16.01 6.73
C GLU A 56 15.68 14.95 7.40
N PRO A 57 15.21 14.16 8.39
CA PRO A 57 16.02 13.11 9.00
C PRO A 57 16.06 11.79 8.20
N VAL A 58 15.35 11.70 7.07
CA VAL A 58 15.26 10.50 6.22
C VAL A 58 16.21 10.60 5.04
N ASN A 59 16.16 11.70 4.30
CA ASN A 59 16.96 11.92 3.09
C ASN A 59 17.44 13.38 2.91
N GLY A 60 17.26 14.23 3.93
CA GLY A 60 17.69 15.63 3.90
C GLY A 60 16.76 16.58 3.13
N LYS A 61 15.68 16.10 2.51
CA LYS A 61 14.69 16.95 1.83
C LYS A 61 13.69 17.54 2.82
N ALA A 62 13.16 18.72 2.50
CA ALA A 62 12.06 19.30 3.26
C ALA A 62 10.72 18.56 2.96
N GLY A 63 9.75 18.71 3.87
CA GLY A 63 8.39 18.20 3.69
C GLY A 63 8.16 16.85 4.37
N THR A 64 7.09 16.17 3.98
CA THR A 64 6.59 14.98 4.68
C THR A 64 6.19 13.85 3.73
N ALA A 65 6.18 12.63 4.27
CA ALA A 65 5.57 11.47 3.64
C ALA A 65 4.54 10.83 4.57
N MET A 66 3.34 10.61 4.05
CA MET A 66 2.31 9.80 4.72
C MET A 66 2.63 8.32 4.53
N LEU A 67 2.34 7.50 5.54
CA LEU A 67 2.49 6.05 5.49
C LEU A 67 1.13 5.38 5.74
N VAL A 68 0.72 4.51 4.81
CA VAL A 68 -0.55 3.77 4.88
C VAL A 68 -0.28 2.29 4.62
N ASP A 69 -0.83 1.39 5.44
CA ASP A 69 -0.81 -0.07 5.24
C ASP A 69 -2.15 -0.56 4.69
N ASP A 70 -2.11 -1.38 3.64
CA ASP A 70 -3.30 -1.99 3.07
C ASP A 70 -3.09 -3.48 2.71
N TYR A 71 -4.06 -4.29 3.11
CA TYR A 71 -4.06 -5.74 2.95
C TYR A 71 -4.37 -6.20 1.52
N GLY A 72 -4.89 -5.30 0.66
CA GLY A 72 -5.26 -5.63 -0.70
C GLY A 72 -4.13 -6.35 -1.44
N HIS A 73 -4.45 -7.50 -2.02
CA HIS A 73 -3.48 -8.37 -2.67
C HIS A 73 -4.05 -9.00 -3.95
N HIS A 74 -5.34 -8.80 -4.23
CA HIS A 74 -5.94 -8.96 -5.54
C HIS A 74 -5.83 -7.65 -6.35
N PRO A 75 -5.63 -7.68 -7.69
CA PRO A 75 -5.52 -6.46 -8.49
C PRO A 75 -6.67 -5.47 -8.29
N THR A 76 -7.91 -5.95 -8.17
CA THR A 76 -9.09 -5.11 -7.87
C THR A 76 -8.98 -4.37 -6.54
N GLU A 77 -8.43 -5.01 -5.51
CA GLU A 77 -8.27 -4.37 -4.19
C GLU A 77 -7.17 -3.31 -4.27
N VAL A 78 -6.03 -3.64 -4.90
CA VAL A 78 -4.91 -2.71 -5.13
C VAL A 78 -5.40 -1.49 -5.92
N ASP A 79 -6.20 -1.69 -6.96
CA ASP A 79 -6.79 -0.62 -7.78
C ASP A 79 -7.73 0.27 -6.96
N ALA A 80 -8.55 -0.32 -6.09
CA ALA A 80 -9.44 0.41 -5.19
C ALA A 80 -8.67 1.27 -4.19
N THR A 81 -7.55 0.77 -3.65
CA THR A 81 -6.66 1.50 -2.74
C THR A 81 -5.96 2.66 -3.46
N ILE A 82 -5.42 2.43 -4.67
CA ILE A 82 -4.81 3.49 -5.49
C ILE A 82 -5.84 4.60 -5.78
N LYS A 83 -7.05 4.23 -6.20
CA LYS A 83 -8.12 5.20 -6.49
C LYS A 83 -8.55 6.00 -5.27
N ALA A 84 -8.61 5.36 -4.09
CA ALA A 84 -8.89 6.05 -2.84
C ALA A 84 -7.79 7.06 -2.49
N ALA A 85 -6.52 6.67 -2.63
CA ALA A 85 -5.39 7.56 -2.40
C ALA A 85 -5.40 8.76 -3.36
N ARG A 86 -5.58 8.54 -4.67
CA ARG A 86 -5.63 9.62 -5.67
C ARG A 86 -6.82 10.58 -5.46
N ALA A 87 -7.96 10.07 -5.02
CA ALA A 87 -9.13 10.91 -4.75
C ALA A 87 -8.97 11.75 -3.47
N GLY A 88 -8.34 11.20 -2.43
CA GLY A 88 -8.12 11.90 -1.16
C GLY A 88 -6.93 12.86 -1.17
N TRP A 89 -5.88 12.54 -1.93
CA TRP A 89 -4.62 13.30 -2.00
C TRP A 89 -4.15 13.46 -3.45
N PRO A 90 -4.87 14.25 -4.28
CA PRO A 90 -4.60 14.35 -5.72
C PRO A 90 -3.19 14.87 -6.06
N ASP A 91 -2.63 15.73 -5.19
CA ASP A 91 -1.33 16.37 -5.43
C ASP A 91 -0.14 15.62 -4.79
N LYS A 92 -0.38 14.51 -4.06
CA LYS A 92 0.69 13.72 -3.46
C LYS A 92 1.32 12.76 -4.47
N ASN A 93 2.64 12.63 -4.40
CA ASN A 93 3.39 11.60 -5.12
C ASN A 93 3.07 10.22 -4.51
N LEU A 94 2.45 9.35 -5.29
CA LEU A 94 1.99 8.04 -4.83
C LEU A 94 3.11 7.00 -5.00
N VAL A 95 3.74 6.66 -3.89
CA VAL A 95 4.81 5.66 -3.82
C VAL A 95 4.23 4.36 -3.28
N MET A 96 4.44 3.23 -3.94
CA MET A 96 3.95 1.94 -3.46
C MET A 96 5.09 0.97 -3.18
N LEU A 97 5.06 0.34 -2.01
CA LEU A 97 5.81 -0.88 -1.71
C LEU A 97 4.84 -2.07 -1.82
N PHE A 98 4.96 -2.87 -2.87
CA PHE A 98 4.07 -4.00 -3.11
C PHE A 98 4.76 -5.34 -2.87
N GLN A 99 4.07 -6.25 -2.19
CA GLN A 99 4.47 -7.65 -2.09
C GLN A 99 3.39 -8.56 -2.71
N PRO A 100 3.66 -9.22 -3.84
CA PRO A 100 2.74 -10.23 -4.39
C PRO A 100 2.55 -11.38 -3.40
N HIS A 101 1.35 -11.94 -3.34
CA HIS A 101 1.01 -13.05 -2.45
C HIS A 101 0.56 -14.27 -3.24
N ARG A 102 1.31 -15.39 -3.12
CA ARG A 102 1.23 -16.65 -3.89
C ARG A 102 1.71 -16.53 -5.33
N TYR A 103 2.45 -17.53 -5.80
CA TYR A 103 2.90 -17.62 -7.19
C TYR A 103 1.73 -17.93 -8.13
N THR A 104 0.80 -18.79 -7.70
CA THR A 104 -0.41 -19.13 -8.45
C THR A 104 -1.23 -17.89 -8.79
N ARG A 105 -1.49 -17.03 -7.81
CA ARG A 105 -2.20 -15.75 -8.02
C ARG A 105 -1.44 -14.81 -8.94
N THR A 106 -0.13 -14.66 -8.76
CA THR A 106 0.70 -13.83 -9.63
C THR A 106 0.65 -14.30 -11.07
N ARG A 107 0.65 -15.63 -11.31
CA ARG A 107 0.48 -16.22 -12.65
C ARG A 107 -0.90 -15.92 -13.23
N ASP A 108 -1.95 -16.23 -12.47
CA ASP A 108 -3.33 -16.22 -12.98
C ASP A 108 -3.83 -14.81 -13.28
N LEU A 109 -3.30 -13.80 -12.58
CA LEU A 109 -3.70 -12.40 -12.70
C LEU A 109 -2.54 -11.49 -13.14
N TYR A 110 -1.57 -12.07 -13.84
CA TYR A 110 -0.29 -11.42 -14.15
C TYR A 110 -0.46 -10.08 -14.87
N ASP A 111 -1.26 -10.06 -15.94
CA ASP A 111 -1.48 -8.86 -16.73
C ASP A 111 -2.30 -7.80 -15.98
N ASP A 112 -3.24 -8.23 -15.14
CA ASP A 112 -4.02 -7.35 -14.27
C ASP A 112 -3.13 -6.68 -13.23
N PHE A 113 -2.20 -7.42 -12.63
CA PHE A 113 -1.18 -6.82 -11.75
C PHE A 113 -0.31 -5.82 -12.50
N ALA A 114 0.20 -6.19 -13.68
CA ALA A 114 1.00 -5.27 -14.47
C ALA A 114 0.22 -4.00 -14.86
N ASN A 115 -1.09 -4.11 -15.10
CA ASN A 115 -2.00 -3.00 -15.39
C ASN A 115 -2.19 -2.11 -14.18
N VAL A 116 -2.52 -2.68 -13.02
CA VAL A 116 -2.84 -1.88 -11.84
C VAL A 116 -1.60 -1.21 -11.25
N LEU A 117 -0.48 -1.93 -11.18
CA LEU A 117 0.75 -1.45 -10.54
C LEU A 117 1.43 -0.33 -11.35
N THR A 118 1.06 -0.11 -12.61
CA THR A 118 1.60 1.02 -13.39
C THR A 118 0.91 2.37 -13.09
N GLN A 119 -0.10 2.39 -12.23
CA GLN A 119 -0.89 3.60 -11.92
C GLN A 119 -0.30 4.46 -10.79
N VAL A 120 0.73 3.95 -10.09
CA VAL A 120 1.48 4.69 -9.06
C VAL A 120 2.61 5.49 -9.70
N ASP A 121 3.16 6.46 -8.99
CA ASP A 121 4.25 7.30 -9.50
C ASP A 121 5.61 6.63 -9.32
N ALA A 122 5.79 5.89 -8.23
CA ALA A 122 6.95 5.05 -7.98
C ALA A 122 6.56 3.70 -7.36
N LEU A 123 7.22 2.63 -7.81
CA LEU A 123 6.95 1.27 -7.37
C LEU A 123 8.21 0.61 -6.85
N LEU A 124 8.19 0.19 -5.59
CA LEU A 124 9.11 -0.76 -5.02
C LEU A 124 8.40 -2.11 -4.93
N MET A 125 9.06 -3.18 -5.33
CA MET A 125 8.47 -4.52 -5.36
C MET A 125 9.33 -5.48 -4.56
N LEU A 126 8.72 -6.12 -3.57
CA LEU A 126 9.33 -7.22 -2.82
C LEU A 126 9.18 -8.53 -3.60
N ASP A 127 9.98 -9.54 -3.25
CA ASP A 127 9.79 -10.89 -3.76
C ASP A 127 8.44 -11.47 -3.30
N VAL A 128 7.89 -12.37 -4.13
CA VAL A 128 6.60 -13.02 -3.90
C VAL A 128 6.58 -13.71 -2.53
N TYR A 129 5.60 -13.41 -1.71
CA TYR A 129 5.33 -14.18 -0.51
C TYR A 129 4.69 -15.52 -0.90
N PRO A 130 5.37 -16.67 -0.72
CA PRO A 130 4.96 -17.94 -1.33
C PRO A 130 3.69 -18.54 -0.71
N ALA A 131 3.44 -18.27 0.59
CA ALA A 131 2.35 -18.89 1.36
C ALA A 131 2.27 -20.43 1.20
N GLY A 132 3.44 -21.08 1.18
CA GLY A 132 3.59 -22.53 1.05
C GLY A 132 3.74 -23.05 -0.39
N GLU A 133 3.70 -22.18 -1.41
CA GLU A 133 3.83 -22.59 -2.80
C GLU A 133 5.28 -22.71 -3.26
N ALA A 134 5.53 -23.67 -4.16
CA ALA A 134 6.76 -23.70 -4.93
C ALA A 134 6.79 -22.55 -5.96
N PRO A 135 7.97 -21.99 -6.27
CA PRO A 135 8.10 -20.98 -7.33
C PRO A 135 7.56 -21.47 -8.67
N ILE A 136 6.85 -20.59 -9.38
CA ILE A 136 6.34 -20.84 -10.73
C ILE A 136 7.15 -19.97 -11.71
N PRO A 137 7.81 -20.56 -12.73
CA PRO A 137 8.57 -19.80 -13.72
C PRO A 137 7.74 -18.69 -14.38
N GLY A 138 8.27 -17.47 -14.41
CA GLY A 138 7.61 -16.31 -15.01
C GLY A 138 6.56 -15.63 -14.12
N ALA A 139 6.21 -16.20 -12.97
CA ALA A 139 5.26 -15.63 -12.01
C ALA A 139 5.95 -15.03 -10.77
N ASP A 140 7.17 -14.53 -10.94
CA ASP A 140 7.96 -13.87 -9.90
C ASP A 140 7.95 -12.34 -10.05
N SER A 141 8.32 -11.66 -8.97
CA SER A 141 8.39 -10.19 -8.91
C SER A 141 9.33 -9.59 -9.95
N ARG A 142 10.43 -10.29 -10.29
CA ARG A 142 11.39 -9.83 -11.31
C ARG A 142 10.77 -9.82 -12.70
N SER A 143 9.98 -10.85 -13.03
CA SER A 143 9.22 -10.96 -14.27
C SER A 143 8.22 -9.81 -14.34
N LEU A 144 7.44 -9.61 -13.27
CA LEU A 144 6.44 -8.54 -13.20
C LEU A 144 7.07 -7.14 -13.33
N CYS A 145 8.19 -6.87 -12.64
CA CYS A 145 8.97 -5.65 -12.79
C CYS A 145 9.39 -5.40 -14.24
N ARG A 146 9.83 -6.45 -14.95
CA ARG A 146 10.25 -6.35 -16.36
C ARG A 146 9.08 -6.01 -17.26
N THR A 147 7.94 -6.66 -17.07
CA THR A 147 6.72 -6.35 -17.84
C THR A 147 6.27 -4.91 -17.61
N ILE A 148 6.26 -4.44 -16.37
CA ILE A 148 5.88 -3.05 -16.03
C ILE A 148 6.88 -2.06 -16.66
N ARG A 149 8.19 -2.30 -16.50
CA ARG A 149 9.24 -1.46 -17.11
C ARG A 149 9.10 -1.37 -18.64
N ASN A 150 8.79 -2.48 -19.31
CA ASN A 150 8.60 -2.50 -20.77
C ASN A 150 7.39 -1.68 -21.24
N ARG A 151 6.46 -1.32 -20.36
CA ARG A 151 5.35 -0.41 -20.68
C ARG A 151 5.76 1.06 -20.67
N GLY A 152 6.95 1.39 -20.15
CA GLY A 152 7.57 2.71 -20.27
C GLY A 152 6.97 3.84 -19.42
N LYS A 153 6.06 3.53 -18.49
CA LYS A 153 5.43 4.54 -17.62
C LYS A 153 6.19 4.76 -16.31
N ILE A 154 6.63 3.68 -15.68
CA ILE A 154 7.40 3.69 -14.44
C ILE A 154 8.51 2.64 -14.52
N ASP A 155 9.56 2.82 -13.72
CA ASP A 155 10.67 1.89 -13.58
C ASP A 155 10.68 1.27 -12.17
N PRO A 156 10.14 0.04 -11.99
CA PRO A 156 10.02 -0.55 -10.66
C PRO A 156 11.36 -0.97 -10.06
N ILE A 157 11.56 -0.65 -8.78
CA ILE A 157 12.73 -1.03 -8.00
C ILE A 157 12.46 -2.38 -7.32
N LEU A 158 13.20 -3.43 -7.69
CA LEU A 158 13.10 -4.72 -7.00
C LEU A 158 13.91 -4.64 -5.69
N VAL A 159 13.27 -5.02 -4.57
CA VAL A 159 13.88 -5.09 -3.25
C VAL A 159 13.82 -6.53 -2.76
N SER A 160 14.89 -7.30 -2.94
CA SER A 160 14.92 -8.71 -2.53
C SER A 160 15.15 -8.90 -1.02
N ASP A 161 15.80 -7.95 -0.36
CA ASP A 161 16.01 -7.96 1.08
C ASP A 161 15.06 -6.98 1.78
N PRO A 162 14.05 -7.47 2.55
CA PRO A 162 13.15 -6.61 3.31
C PRO A 162 13.84 -5.62 4.26
N ALA A 163 15.05 -5.94 4.75
CA ALA A 163 15.80 -5.04 5.63
C ALA A 163 16.26 -3.76 4.90
N GLN A 164 16.43 -3.82 3.57
CA GLN A 164 16.87 -2.68 2.75
C GLN A 164 15.73 -1.77 2.31
N VAL A 165 14.48 -2.10 2.63
CA VAL A 165 13.31 -1.32 2.18
C VAL A 165 13.44 0.16 2.53
N ALA A 166 13.81 0.50 3.77
CA ALA A 166 13.95 1.91 4.17
C ALA A 166 15.05 2.62 3.37
N THR A 167 16.19 1.96 3.16
CA THR A 167 17.32 2.47 2.38
C THR A 167 16.96 2.68 0.91
N MET A 168 16.20 1.77 0.31
CA MET A 168 15.77 1.89 -1.09
C MET A 168 14.61 2.86 -1.28
N LEU A 169 13.79 3.07 -0.25
CA LEU A 169 12.66 3.98 -0.26
C LEU A 169 13.10 5.44 -0.12
N ALA A 170 14.08 5.73 0.74
CA ALA A 170 14.50 7.09 1.05
C ALA A 170 14.88 7.96 -0.18
N PRO A 171 15.61 7.46 -1.20
CA PRO A 171 15.93 8.23 -2.40
C PRO A 171 14.72 8.59 -3.27
N VAL A 172 13.65 7.77 -3.21
CA VAL A 172 12.44 7.91 -4.02
C VAL A 172 11.52 9.01 -3.49
N LEU A 173 11.56 9.28 -2.17
CA LEU A 173 10.69 10.26 -1.52
C LEU A 173 11.05 11.70 -1.94
N THR A 174 10.03 12.52 -2.15
CA THR A 174 10.10 13.86 -2.74
C THR A 174 9.79 15.00 -1.75
N GLY A 175 9.06 14.72 -0.66
CA GLY A 175 8.64 15.73 0.33
C GLY A 175 7.15 16.04 0.32
N ASN A 176 6.40 15.44 -0.61
CA ASN A 176 4.94 15.46 -0.62
C ASN A 176 4.39 14.09 -1.04
N ASP A 177 4.81 13.05 -0.34
CA ASP A 177 4.53 11.66 -0.74
C ASP A 177 3.39 11.03 0.06
N LEU A 178 2.70 10.07 -0.56
CA LEU A 178 1.85 9.10 0.12
C LEU A 178 2.41 7.71 -0.21
N ILE A 179 2.88 7.02 0.83
CA ILE A 179 3.47 5.68 0.75
C ILE A 179 2.38 4.66 1.04
N LEU A 180 2.05 3.83 0.05
CA LEU A 180 1.19 2.65 0.21
C LEU A 180 2.06 1.41 0.42
N VAL A 181 1.96 0.81 1.60
CA VAL A 181 2.55 -0.50 1.89
C VAL A 181 1.47 -1.56 1.68
N GLN A 182 1.60 -2.35 0.61
CA GLN A 182 0.49 -3.07 0.00
C GLN A 182 0.76 -4.59 -0.08
N GLY A 183 -0.14 -5.39 0.49
CA GLY A 183 -0.18 -6.85 0.33
C GLY A 183 -0.56 -7.63 1.59
N ALA A 184 -0.78 -8.94 1.43
CA ALA A 184 -1.30 -9.81 2.50
C ALA A 184 -0.24 -10.60 3.30
N GLY A 185 1.02 -10.59 2.85
CA GLY A 185 2.11 -11.39 3.42
C GLY A 185 2.75 -10.76 4.66
N ASN A 186 4.07 -10.91 4.77
CA ASN A 186 4.84 -10.31 5.86
C ASN A 186 5.07 -8.80 5.68
N VAL A 187 4.63 -8.20 4.56
CA VAL A 187 4.70 -6.77 4.29
C VAL A 187 4.06 -5.89 5.38
N GLY A 188 3.03 -6.37 6.10
CA GLY A 188 2.46 -5.64 7.25
C GLY A 188 3.40 -5.53 8.46
N LYS A 189 4.43 -6.39 8.57
CA LYS A 189 5.51 -6.21 9.55
C LYS A 189 6.46 -5.09 9.11
N ILE A 190 6.70 -4.99 7.80
CA ILE A 190 7.53 -3.94 7.20
C ILE A 190 6.85 -2.58 7.37
N ALA A 191 5.53 -2.49 7.15
CA ALA A 191 4.76 -1.26 7.38
C ALA A 191 4.94 -0.72 8.81
N ARG A 192 4.76 -1.59 9.82
CA ARG A 192 4.95 -1.23 11.23
C ARG A 192 6.38 -0.82 11.54
N TYR A 193 7.36 -1.57 11.05
CA TYR A 193 8.77 -1.24 11.22
C TYR A 193 9.11 0.14 10.62
N LEU A 194 8.66 0.43 9.41
CA LEU A 194 8.83 1.74 8.76
C LEU A 194 8.21 2.87 9.59
N SER A 195 7.04 2.63 10.19
CA SER A 195 6.40 3.56 11.12
C SER A 195 7.22 3.79 12.39
N GLU A 196 7.71 2.72 13.01
CA GLU A 196 8.50 2.75 14.26
C GLU A 196 9.81 3.55 14.08
N ILE A 197 10.52 3.32 12.97
CA ILE A 197 11.75 4.05 12.65
C ILE A 197 11.48 5.43 12.02
N LYS A 198 10.22 5.81 11.82
CA LYS A 198 9.80 7.06 11.17
C LYS A 198 10.46 7.25 9.80
N LEU A 199 10.43 6.20 8.99
CA LEU A 199 11.02 6.09 7.64
C LEU A 199 12.56 6.22 7.57
N LYS A 200 13.27 6.39 8.69
CA LYS A 200 14.72 6.57 8.68
C LYS A 200 15.44 5.31 8.19
N PRO A 201 16.32 5.39 7.18
CA PRO A 201 17.13 4.26 6.77
C PRO A 201 18.14 3.90 7.88
N GLN A 202 18.49 2.62 8.00
CA GLN A 202 19.63 2.22 8.83
C GLN A 202 20.91 2.64 8.10
N ILE A 203 21.77 3.38 8.79
CA ILE A 203 23.14 3.60 8.33
C ILE A 203 23.85 2.26 8.50
N GLN A 204 24.16 1.57 7.41
CA GLN A 204 25.19 0.54 7.47
C GLN A 204 26.50 1.29 7.73
N GLU A 205 27.03 1.19 8.94
CA GLU A 205 28.44 1.49 9.15
C GLU A 205 29.19 0.51 8.24
N GLU A 206 29.76 1.03 7.15
CA GLU A 206 30.75 0.29 6.39
C GLU A 206 31.83 -0.12 7.38
N GLU A 207 31.93 -1.42 7.68
CA GLU A 207 33.12 -1.97 8.29
C GLU A 207 34.27 -1.64 7.34
N GLN A 208 35.00 -0.56 7.65
CA GLN A 208 36.30 -0.26 7.12
C GLN A 208 37.25 -1.40 7.52
N HIS A 209 37.21 -2.50 6.79
CA HIS A 209 38.31 -3.45 6.77
C HIS A 209 39.41 -2.79 5.94
N GLY A 210 40.34 -2.15 6.65
CA GLY A 210 41.66 -1.77 6.14
C GLY A 210 42.57 -2.97 5.94
#